data_AF-A0A1G4SV25-F1
#
_entry.id   AF-A0A1G4SV25-F1
#
_cell.length_a   1.000
_cell.length_b   1.000
_cell.length_c   1.000
_cell.angle_alpha   90.00
_cell.angle_beta   90.00
_cell.angle_gamma   90.00
#
_symmetry.space_group_name_H-M   'P 1'
#
loop_
_entity.id
_entity.type
_entity.pdbx_description
1 polymer ?
#
loop_
_entity_poly.entity_id
_entity_poly.type
_entity_poly.pdbx_seq_one_letter_code
_entity_poly.pdbx_strand_id
1 'polypeptide(L)'
;MLRQSQYPNSAKPWLAKLGLAALLLSAAGNASAHNSSSAGSHAGIPIPEISHGEMAVIAGYRNRIINLASQATDTNEPFRRVLNYAQIQYSYCFWGRMPGSVADERSPFNECAHAYLAAAKAVLIAMRAMPQEAGAASAIIADADAEMVRRGLSLITCRFSGEAFNTADIVRPRWSEIPMHAASMAVLSSLVGILFGVYFAAKRLLGRQSSV
;
A
#
# COMPACT_ATOMS: atom_id res chain seq x y z
N MET A 1 18.42 -57.48 -29.54
CA MET A 1 17.23 -56.64 -29.24
C MET A 1 16.69 -57.08 -27.88
N LEU A 2 16.42 -56.28 -26.86
CA LEU A 2 16.79 -54.93 -26.41
C LEU A 2 16.52 -54.98 -24.88
N ARG A 3 17.50 -54.54 -24.09
CA ARG A 3 17.49 -54.51 -22.63
C ARG A 3 16.66 -53.30 -22.17
N GLN A 4 15.53 -53.50 -21.49
CA GLN A 4 14.78 -52.39 -20.88
C GLN A 4 15.36 -52.07 -19.50
N SER A 5 15.99 -50.90 -19.42
CA SER A 5 16.46 -50.25 -18.19
C SER A 5 15.32 -49.40 -17.63
N GLN A 6 14.69 -49.85 -16.54
CA GLN A 6 13.76 -49.02 -15.76
C GLN A 6 14.57 -48.17 -14.77
N TYR A 7 14.65 -46.86 -15.04
CA TYR A 7 15.10 -45.87 -14.06
C TYR A 7 13.92 -45.50 -13.13
N PRO A 8 14.04 -45.60 -11.80
CA PRO A 8 13.06 -45.00 -10.91
C PRO A 8 13.34 -43.50 -10.79
N ASN A 9 12.37 -42.67 -11.21
CA ASN A 9 12.35 -41.23 -10.98
C ASN A 9 12.26 -40.95 -9.46
N SER A 10 13.42 -40.81 -8.83
CA SER A 10 13.53 -40.27 -7.47
C SER A 10 13.25 -38.76 -7.52
N ALA A 11 11.98 -38.38 -7.34
CA ALA A 11 11.61 -36.99 -7.08
C ALA A 11 12.20 -36.58 -5.72
N LYS A 12 13.38 -35.94 -5.76
CA LYS A 12 14.17 -35.58 -4.58
C LYS A 12 13.37 -34.62 -3.68
N PRO A 13 13.13 -34.95 -2.39
CA PRO A 13 12.42 -34.08 -1.42
C PRO A 13 13.17 -32.78 -1.06
N TRP A 14 14.31 -32.51 -1.71
CA TRP A 14 15.08 -31.28 -1.57
C TRP A 14 14.42 -30.09 -2.26
N LEU A 15 13.63 -30.28 -3.32
CA LEU A 15 12.97 -29.17 -4.02
C LEU A 15 11.92 -28.45 -3.14
N ALA A 16 11.18 -29.21 -2.33
CA ALA A 16 10.21 -28.64 -1.37
C ALA A 16 10.88 -27.90 -0.21
N LYS A 17 12.07 -28.37 0.23
CA LYS A 17 12.89 -27.69 1.25
C LYS A 17 13.54 -26.41 0.70
N LEU A 18 13.95 -26.42 -0.58
CA LEU A 18 14.46 -25.25 -1.29
C LEU A 18 13.41 -24.16 -1.46
N GLY A 19 12.14 -24.51 -1.75
CA GLY A 19 11.06 -23.53 -1.89
C GLY A 19 10.74 -22.76 -0.59
N LEU A 20 10.72 -23.45 0.56
CA LEU A 20 10.47 -22.81 1.85
C LEU A 20 11.68 -22.00 2.35
N ALA A 21 12.90 -22.49 2.09
CA ALA A 21 14.13 -21.75 2.39
C ALA A 21 14.28 -20.50 1.50
N ALA A 22 13.91 -20.56 0.22
CA ALA A 22 13.93 -19.41 -0.68
C ALA A 22 12.91 -18.33 -0.27
N LEU A 23 11.72 -18.73 0.23
CA LEU A 23 10.73 -17.79 0.74
C LEU A 23 11.17 -17.12 2.06
N LEU A 24 11.89 -17.85 2.93
CA LEU A 24 12.46 -17.31 4.16
C LEU A 24 13.73 -16.45 3.92
N LEU A 25 14.55 -16.78 2.92
CA LEU A 25 15.73 -15.98 2.54
C LEU A 25 15.36 -14.69 1.81
N SER A 26 14.20 -14.66 1.13
CA SER A 26 13.68 -13.44 0.49
C SER A 26 13.26 -12.36 1.50
N ALA A 27 13.08 -12.72 2.77
CA ALA A 27 12.76 -11.80 3.86
C ALA A 27 14.01 -11.19 4.53
N ALA A 28 15.22 -11.66 4.21
CA ALA A 28 16.47 -11.24 4.84
C ALA A 28 17.37 -10.39 3.92
N GLY A 29 16.81 -9.80 2.87
CA GLY A 29 17.49 -8.77 2.09
C GLY A 29 17.47 -7.45 2.83
N ASN A 30 18.55 -7.12 3.55
CA ASN A 30 18.83 -5.74 3.90
C ASN A 30 19.02 -4.97 2.60
N ALA A 31 17.97 -4.33 2.11
CA ALA A 31 18.06 -3.34 1.04
C ALA A 31 18.72 -2.07 1.61
N SER A 32 20.02 -2.15 1.92
CA SER A 32 20.87 -0.98 2.11
C SER A 32 21.29 -0.49 0.73
N ALA A 33 20.37 0.22 0.08
CA ALA A 33 20.60 0.77 -1.25
C ALA A 33 20.00 2.18 -1.34
N HIS A 34 20.41 3.09 -0.46
CA HIS A 34 20.38 4.52 -0.76
C HIS A 34 21.67 5.18 -0.27
N ASN A 35 22.63 5.19 -1.20
CA ASN A 35 23.83 6.00 -1.17
C ASN A 35 23.42 7.48 -1.09
N SER A 36 24.12 8.28 -0.27
CA SER A 36 23.91 9.73 -0.18
C SER A 36 24.26 10.39 -1.51
N SER A 37 23.26 10.64 -2.36
CA SER A 37 23.40 11.53 -3.50
C SER A 37 23.38 12.98 -3.04
N SER A 38 24.42 13.69 -3.42
CA SER A 38 24.80 15.06 -3.07
C SER A 38 23.81 16.15 -3.51
N ALA A 39 23.69 17.16 -2.65
CA ALA A 39 23.51 18.59 -3.00
C ALA A 39 22.27 18.99 -3.83
N GLY A 40 21.10 18.48 -3.46
CA GLY A 40 19.82 19.14 -3.73
C GLY A 40 19.21 19.62 -2.41
N SER A 41 18.40 20.69 -2.42
CA SER A 41 17.63 21.10 -1.24
C SER A 41 16.93 19.89 -0.62
N HIS A 42 17.31 19.52 0.61
CA HIS A 42 16.66 18.45 1.38
C HIS A 42 15.23 18.83 1.81
N ALA A 43 14.72 19.98 1.38
CA ALA A 43 13.33 20.34 1.57
C ALA A 43 12.47 19.55 0.57
N GLY A 44 11.83 18.48 1.03
CA GLY A 44 10.75 17.87 0.27
C GLY A 44 9.54 18.81 0.17
N ILE A 45 8.56 18.43 -0.64
CA ILE A 45 7.37 19.25 -0.91
C ILE A 45 6.39 19.07 0.25
N PRO A 46 5.92 20.14 0.89
CA PRO A 46 4.88 20.04 1.90
C PRO A 46 3.56 19.58 1.25
N ILE A 47 2.90 18.64 1.89
CA ILE A 47 1.62 18.08 1.50
C ILE A 47 0.59 18.60 2.50
N PRO A 48 -0.40 19.39 2.05
CA PRO A 48 -1.45 19.90 2.91
C PRO A 48 -2.16 18.77 3.64
N GLU A 49 -2.55 19.04 4.88
CA GLU A 49 -3.31 18.10 5.71
C GLU A 49 -4.65 17.72 5.06
N ILE A 50 -5.20 16.61 5.56
CA ILE A 50 -6.53 16.13 5.20
C ILE A 50 -7.29 15.82 6.49
N SER A 51 -8.50 16.35 6.61
CA SER A 51 -9.37 16.01 7.73
C SER A 51 -9.80 14.54 7.65
N HIS A 52 -10.16 13.96 8.79
CA HIS A 52 -10.63 12.57 8.84
C HIS A 52 -11.88 12.36 7.96
N GLY A 53 -12.81 13.33 7.97
CA GLY A 53 -13.98 13.31 7.09
C GLY A 53 -13.60 13.30 5.60
N GLU A 54 -12.66 14.15 5.19
CA GLU A 54 -12.16 14.16 3.81
C GLU A 54 -11.45 12.87 3.43
N MET A 55 -10.71 12.23 4.34
CA MET A 55 -10.13 10.92 4.06
C MET A 55 -11.19 9.88 3.69
N ALA A 56 -12.29 9.85 4.43
CA ALA A 56 -13.37 8.90 4.19
C ALA A 56 -13.98 9.04 2.79
N VAL A 57 -13.94 10.24 2.21
CA VAL A 57 -14.36 10.52 0.84
C VAL A 57 -13.24 10.25 -0.15
N ILE A 58 -12.07 10.86 0.01
CA ILE A 58 -10.93 10.75 -0.92
C ILE A 58 -10.47 9.29 -1.07
N ALA A 59 -10.62 8.45 -0.04
CA ALA A 59 -10.35 7.01 -0.14
C ALA A 59 -11.16 6.34 -1.26
N GLY A 60 -12.43 6.73 -1.45
CA GLY A 60 -13.30 6.25 -2.53
C GLY A 60 -12.87 6.73 -3.92
N TYR A 61 -12.26 7.92 -4.02
CA TYR A 61 -11.84 8.51 -5.31
C TYR A 61 -10.37 8.27 -5.64
N ARG A 62 -9.55 7.79 -4.71
CA ARG A 62 -8.10 7.61 -4.88
C ARG A 62 -7.73 6.95 -6.20
N ASN A 63 -8.39 5.84 -6.55
CA ASN A 63 -8.07 5.11 -7.78
C ASN A 63 -8.38 5.94 -9.03
N ARG A 64 -9.50 6.68 -9.05
CA ARG A 64 -9.84 7.60 -10.16
C ARG A 64 -8.79 8.71 -10.26
N ILE A 65 -8.38 9.28 -9.12
CA ILE A 65 -7.35 10.33 -9.06
C ILE A 65 -6.01 9.83 -9.62
N ILE A 66 -5.51 8.70 -9.11
CA ILE A 66 -4.22 8.14 -9.54
C ILE A 66 -4.26 7.69 -11.01
N ASN A 67 -5.38 7.12 -11.46
CA ASN A 67 -5.55 6.74 -12.87
C ASN A 67 -5.51 7.96 -13.79
N LEU A 68 -6.19 9.06 -13.43
CA LEU A 68 -6.11 10.32 -14.18
C LEU A 68 -4.68 10.87 -14.20
N ALA A 69 -4.03 10.93 -13.04
CA ALA A 69 -2.66 11.44 -12.90
C ALA A 69 -1.62 10.59 -13.65
N SER A 70 -1.85 9.27 -13.77
CA SER A 70 -0.95 8.36 -14.50
C SER A 70 -0.99 8.55 -16.02
N GLN A 71 -2.08 9.11 -16.54
CA GLN A 71 -2.28 9.38 -17.97
C GLN A 71 -1.79 10.77 -18.37
N ALA A 72 -1.60 11.67 -17.41
CA ALA A 72 -1.14 13.03 -17.67
C ALA A 72 0.27 13.05 -18.27
N THR A 73 0.41 13.68 -19.43
CA THR A 73 1.69 13.78 -20.14
C THR A 73 2.37 15.13 -19.96
N ASP A 74 1.60 16.21 -19.79
CA ASP A 74 2.11 17.57 -19.57
C ASP A 74 2.32 17.81 -18.07
N THR A 75 3.38 17.23 -17.51
CA THR A 75 3.66 17.28 -16.07
C THR A 75 4.97 18.00 -15.74
N ASN A 76 5.06 18.52 -14.52
CA ASN A 76 6.27 19.14 -13.98
C ASN A 76 6.84 18.35 -12.80
N GLU A 77 8.05 18.71 -12.40
CA GLU A 77 8.82 18.02 -11.37
C GLU A 77 8.09 17.98 -10.01
N PRO A 78 7.51 19.10 -9.49
CA PRO A 78 6.75 19.06 -8.24
C PRO A 78 5.54 18.13 -8.27
N PHE A 79 4.77 18.16 -9.36
CA PHE A 79 3.62 17.26 -9.53
C PHE A 79 4.04 15.80 -9.47
N ARG A 80 5.11 15.43 -10.19
CA ARG A 80 5.62 14.06 -10.23
C ARG A 80 6.17 13.60 -8.89
N ARG A 81 6.82 14.49 -8.11
CA ARG A 81 7.25 14.16 -6.74
C ARG A 81 6.07 13.84 -5.82
N VAL A 82 5.03 14.66 -5.82
CA VAL A 82 3.83 14.42 -4.98
C VAL A 82 3.10 13.15 -5.44
N LEU A 83 2.96 12.93 -6.75
CA LEU A 83 2.37 11.70 -7.29
C LEU A 83 3.17 10.44 -6.91
N ASN A 84 4.50 10.51 -6.99
CA ASN A 84 5.37 9.42 -6.59
C ASN A 84 5.24 9.15 -5.09
N TYR A 85 5.24 10.21 -4.27
CA TYR A 85 5.00 10.09 -2.84
C TYR A 85 3.65 9.42 -2.55
N ALA A 86 2.56 9.86 -3.18
CA ALA A 86 1.22 9.27 -2.98
C ALA A 86 1.18 7.76 -3.28
N GLN A 87 1.96 7.30 -4.26
CA GLN A 87 2.05 5.89 -4.64
C GLN A 87 2.96 5.09 -3.70
N ILE A 88 4.13 5.64 -3.34
CA ILE A 88 5.07 5.02 -2.40
C ILE A 88 4.44 4.92 -1.02
N GLN A 89 3.90 6.01 -0.49
CA GLN A 89 3.26 6.04 0.82
C GLN A 89 2.10 5.03 0.91
N TYR A 90 1.34 4.86 -0.19
CA TYR A 90 0.29 3.86 -0.26
C TYR A 90 0.81 2.41 -0.15
N SER A 91 1.96 2.10 -0.76
CA SER A 91 2.56 0.77 -0.63
C SER A 91 3.09 0.52 0.78
N TYR A 92 3.72 1.52 1.41
CA TYR A 92 4.12 1.46 2.83
C TYR A 92 2.92 1.25 3.77
N CYS A 93 1.75 1.74 3.37
CA CYS A 93 0.48 1.54 4.08
C CYS A 93 -0.28 0.27 3.65
N PHE A 94 0.42 -0.75 3.17
CA PHE A 94 -0.18 -2.03 2.75
C PHE A 94 -1.30 -1.85 1.72
N TRP A 95 -1.11 -0.93 0.77
CA TRP A 95 -2.09 -0.61 -0.27
C TRP A 95 -3.47 -0.30 0.31
N GLY A 96 -3.53 0.33 1.49
CA GLY A 96 -4.77 0.65 2.18
C GLY A 96 -5.64 -0.57 2.52
N ARG A 97 -5.08 -1.78 2.51
CA ARG A 97 -5.84 -3.04 2.74
C ARG A 97 -5.98 -3.41 4.20
N MET A 98 -5.23 -2.78 5.09
CA MET A 98 -5.39 -3.04 6.52
C MET A 98 -6.75 -2.49 7.00
N PRO A 99 -7.58 -3.32 7.66
CA PRO A 99 -8.89 -2.90 8.14
C PRO A 99 -8.77 -1.75 9.14
N GLY A 100 -9.75 -0.86 9.10
CA GLY A 100 -9.80 0.31 9.97
C GLY A 100 -8.78 1.41 9.60
N SER A 101 -7.93 1.22 8.59
CA SER A 101 -6.91 2.23 8.23
C SER A 101 -7.51 3.62 7.97
N VAL A 102 -8.69 3.71 7.35
CA VAL A 102 -9.40 4.98 7.17
C VAL A 102 -10.46 5.21 8.24
N ALA A 103 -11.29 4.20 8.54
CA ALA A 103 -12.49 4.37 9.36
C ALA A 103 -12.27 4.29 10.88
N ASP A 104 -11.10 3.83 11.34
CA ASP A 104 -10.76 3.71 12.76
C ASP A 104 -9.54 4.57 13.09
N GLU A 105 -9.76 5.64 13.83
CA GLU A 105 -8.72 6.58 14.28
C GLU A 105 -7.65 5.93 15.18
N ARG A 106 -7.99 4.81 15.83
CA ARG A 106 -7.07 4.04 16.68
C ARG A 106 -6.27 3.02 15.89
N SER A 107 -6.55 2.86 14.59
CA SER A 107 -5.79 1.95 13.76
C SER A 107 -4.32 2.36 13.71
N PRO A 108 -3.37 1.42 13.87
CA PRO A 108 -1.94 1.68 13.68
C PRO A 108 -1.57 2.16 12.27
N PHE A 109 -2.51 2.07 11.33
CA PHE A 109 -2.36 2.46 9.93
C PHE A 109 -3.04 3.81 9.62
N ASN A 110 -3.72 4.44 10.59
CA ASN A 110 -4.52 5.64 10.34
C ASN A 110 -3.68 6.85 9.91
N GLU A 111 -2.58 7.12 10.62
CA GLU A 111 -1.64 8.20 10.32
C GLU A 111 -1.03 8.08 8.92
N CYS A 112 -0.58 6.86 8.57
CA CYS A 112 -0.02 6.63 7.24
C CYS A 112 -1.12 6.70 6.15
N ALA A 113 -2.38 6.40 6.50
CA ALA A 113 -3.51 6.63 5.62
C ALA A 113 -3.81 8.11 5.39
N HIS A 114 -3.69 8.96 6.42
CA HIS A 114 -3.72 10.41 6.25
C HIS A 114 -2.67 10.84 5.22
N ALA A 115 -1.43 10.36 5.35
CA ALA A 115 -0.33 10.74 4.46
C ALA A 115 -0.60 10.45 2.97
N TYR A 116 -0.99 9.20 2.61
CA TYR A 116 -1.22 8.89 1.19
C TYR A 116 -2.51 9.50 0.62
N LEU A 117 -3.54 9.70 1.45
CA LEU A 117 -4.80 10.32 1.01
C LEU A 117 -4.67 11.84 0.88
N ALA A 118 -3.95 12.48 1.78
CA ALA A 118 -3.55 13.89 1.67
C ALA A 118 -2.76 14.11 0.39
N ALA A 119 -1.79 13.25 0.10
CA ALA A 119 -1.00 13.32 -1.13
C ALA A 119 -1.87 13.12 -2.38
N ALA A 120 -2.78 12.15 -2.38
CA ALA A 120 -3.72 11.94 -3.50
C ALA A 120 -4.61 13.18 -3.71
N LYS A 121 -5.12 13.80 -2.64
CA LYS A 121 -5.88 15.06 -2.70
C LYS A 121 -5.01 16.19 -3.28
N ALA A 122 -3.75 16.30 -2.87
CA ALA A 122 -2.83 17.30 -3.41
C ALA A 122 -2.58 17.11 -4.92
N VAL A 123 -2.40 15.86 -5.38
CA VAL A 123 -2.33 15.53 -6.81
C VAL A 123 -3.59 15.97 -7.55
N LEU A 124 -4.77 15.67 -7.00
CA LEU A 124 -6.05 16.06 -7.60
C LEU A 124 -6.18 17.58 -7.75
N ILE A 125 -5.83 18.33 -6.70
CA ILE A 125 -5.86 19.80 -6.71
C ILE A 125 -4.87 20.35 -7.74
N ALA A 126 -3.68 19.76 -7.87
CA ALA A 126 -2.70 20.17 -8.88
C ALA A 126 -3.22 19.94 -10.32
N MET A 127 -3.87 18.80 -10.59
CA MET A 127 -4.47 18.51 -11.91
C MET A 127 -5.57 19.50 -12.30
N ARG A 128 -6.24 20.14 -11.34
CA ARG A 128 -7.23 21.19 -11.64
C ARG A 128 -6.59 22.40 -12.35
N ALA A 129 -5.29 22.62 -12.16
CA ALA A 129 -4.53 23.69 -12.82
C ALA A 129 -3.85 23.24 -14.13
N MET A 130 -3.97 21.95 -14.51
CA MET A 130 -3.38 21.40 -15.72
C MET A 130 -4.41 21.44 -16.87
N PRO A 131 -4.13 22.07 -18.02
CA PRO A 131 -5.15 22.32 -19.03
C PRO A 131 -5.89 21.07 -19.56
N GLN A 132 -5.19 19.95 -19.71
CA GLN A 132 -5.77 18.73 -20.28
C GLN A 132 -6.59 17.95 -19.24
N GLU A 133 -6.17 17.97 -17.97
CA GLU A 133 -6.77 17.21 -16.88
C GLU A 133 -7.81 18.02 -16.10
N ALA A 134 -7.83 19.35 -16.22
CA ALA A 134 -8.63 20.26 -15.41
C ALA A 134 -10.12 19.90 -15.39
N GLY A 135 -10.69 19.51 -16.53
CA GLY A 135 -12.09 19.09 -16.62
C GLY A 135 -12.37 17.83 -15.81
N ALA A 136 -11.57 16.78 -16.01
CA ALA A 136 -11.72 15.51 -15.30
C ALA A 136 -11.42 15.64 -13.80
N ALA A 137 -10.40 16.43 -13.43
CA ALA A 137 -10.07 16.73 -12.05
C ALA A 137 -11.19 17.49 -11.35
N SER A 138 -11.76 18.51 -12.01
CA SER A 138 -12.88 19.30 -11.47
C SER A 138 -14.13 18.45 -11.26
N ALA A 139 -14.40 17.49 -12.15
CA ALA A 139 -15.51 16.55 -11.97
C ALA A 139 -15.31 15.66 -10.73
N ILE A 140 -14.10 15.13 -10.52
CA ILE A 140 -13.79 14.34 -9.31
C ILE A 140 -13.94 15.21 -8.04
N ILE A 141 -13.48 16.46 -8.08
CA ILE A 141 -13.61 17.39 -6.94
C ILE A 141 -15.09 17.66 -6.64
N ALA A 142 -15.90 17.97 -7.65
CA ALA A 142 -17.33 18.22 -7.49
C ALA A 142 -18.08 17.01 -6.90
N ASP A 143 -17.78 15.79 -7.39
CA ASP A 143 -18.34 14.54 -6.87
C ASP A 143 -17.99 14.37 -5.37
N ALA A 144 -16.71 14.59 -5.02
CA ALA A 144 -16.21 14.45 -3.66
C ALA A 144 -16.82 15.50 -2.71
N ASP A 145 -16.92 16.76 -3.14
CA ASP A 145 -17.53 17.84 -2.35
C ASP A 145 -19.02 17.58 -2.11
N ALA A 146 -19.74 17.13 -3.13
CA ALA A 146 -21.15 16.73 -3.00
C ALA A 146 -21.31 15.55 -2.04
N GLU A 147 -20.36 14.62 -2.01
CA GLU A 147 -20.36 13.52 -1.04
C GLU A 147 -20.06 14.00 0.39
N MET A 148 -19.09 14.90 0.58
CA MET A 148 -18.78 15.52 1.86
C MET A 148 -20.00 16.20 2.47
N VAL A 149 -20.73 16.98 1.67
CA VAL A 149 -21.95 17.68 2.09
C VAL A 149 -23.07 16.70 2.43
N ARG A 150 -23.36 15.74 1.54
CA ARG A 150 -24.43 14.76 1.75
C ARG A 150 -24.22 13.91 3.00
N ARG A 151 -22.97 13.62 3.36
CA ARG A 151 -22.61 12.79 4.51
C ARG A 151 -22.30 13.62 5.77
N GLY A 152 -22.32 14.95 5.70
CA GLY A 152 -22.04 15.83 6.84
C GLY A 152 -20.62 15.69 7.41
N LEU A 153 -19.62 15.43 6.57
CA LEU A 153 -18.27 15.03 7.01
C LEU A 153 -17.29 16.20 7.22
N SER A 154 -17.71 17.44 6.95
CA SER A 154 -16.82 18.61 6.91
C SER A 154 -16.15 18.99 8.24
N LEU A 155 -16.67 18.50 9.36
CA LEU A 155 -16.17 18.81 10.72
C LEU A 155 -15.59 17.58 11.43
N ILE A 156 -15.49 16.44 10.74
CA ILE A 156 -14.96 15.22 11.33
C ILE A 156 -13.42 15.28 11.28
N THR A 157 -12.82 15.39 12.45
CA THR A 157 -11.38 15.46 12.65
C THR A 157 -10.91 14.35 13.59
N CYS A 158 -9.64 14.04 13.52
CA CYS A 158 -8.93 13.16 14.46
C CYS A 158 -7.54 13.74 14.76
N ARG A 159 -6.75 13.05 15.59
CA ARG A 159 -5.40 13.50 16.00
C ARG A 159 -4.44 13.83 14.85
N PHE A 160 -4.60 13.22 13.67
CA PHE A 160 -3.74 13.42 12.50
C PHE A 160 -4.33 14.41 11.47
N SER A 161 -5.54 14.93 11.72
CA SER A 161 -6.21 15.85 10.78
C SER A 161 -5.53 17.22 10.68
N GLY A 162 -4.68 17.57 11.65
CA GLY A 162 -3.88 18.79 11.68
C GLY A 162 -2.40 18.56 11.33
N GLU A 163 -2.05 17.37 10.83
CA GLU A 163 -0.66 17.03 10.50
C GLU A 163 -0.36 17.34 9.05
N ALA A 164 0.63 18.20 8.83
CA ALA A 164 1.23 18.40 7.52
C ALA A 164 2.23 17.26 7.24
N PHE A 165 2.19 16.74 6.02
CA PHE A 165 3.14 15.71 5.56
C PHE A 165 4.18 16.34 4.65
N ASN A 166 5.28 15.62 4.39
CA ASN A 166 6.32 16.09 3.48
C ASN A 166 6.80 14.93 2.60
N THR A 167 7.08 15.19 1.33
CA THR A 167 7.59 14.15 0.42
C THR A 167 8.97 13.60 0.82
N ALA A 168 9.69 14.27 1.73
CA ALA A 168 10.95 13.79 2.30
C ALA A 168 10.75 12.70 3.37
N ASP A 169 9.54 12.56 3.91
CA ASP A 169 9.27 11.72 5.08
C ASP A 169 8.27 10.60 4.77
N ILE A 170 8.66 9.34 5.04
CA ILE A 170 7.76 8.19 4.92
C ILE A 170 7.10 7.91 6.26
N VAL A 171 5.77 8.01 6.30
CA VAL A 171 4.97 7.69 7.47
C VAL A 171 4.76 6.18 7.52
N ARG A 172 5.26 5.51 8.55
CA ARG A 172 5.12 4.04 8.67
C ARG A 172 3.96 3.67 9.60
N PRO A 173 3.32 2.51 9.39
CA PRO A 173 2.39 1.97 10.37
C PRO A 173 3.07 1.80 11.73
N ARG A 174 2.32 2.02 12.82
CA ARG A 174 2.82 1.83 14.19
C ARG A 174 2.82 0.35 14.55
N TRP A 175 3.84 -0.37 14.08
CA TRP A 175 3.97 -1.83 14.24
C TRP A 175 3.81 -2.33 15.68
N SER A 176 4.29 -1.56 16.66
CA SER A 176 4.18 -1.87 18.09
C SER A 176 2.72 -1.87 18.61
N GLU A 177 1.81 -1.18 17.94
CA GLU A 177 0.40 -1.08 18.35
C GLU A 177 -0.50 -2.12 17.68
N ILE A 178 0.01 -2.83 16.66
CA ILE A 178 -0.75 -3.87 15.97
C ILE A 178 -1.29 -4.94 16.91
N PRO A 179 -0.51 -5.50 17.87
CA PRO A 179 -1.03 -6.50 18.80
C PRO A 179 -2.27 -6.07 19.61
N MET A 180 -2.43 -4.75 19.80
CA MET A 180 -3.54 -4.16 20.55
C MET A 180 -4.74 -3.78 19.66
N HIS A 181 -4.60 -3.88 18.34
CA HIS A 181 -5.65 -3.55 17.38
C HIS A 181 -6.28 -4.84 16.82
N ALA A 182 -7.45 -5.20 17.36
CA ALA A 182 -8.11 -6.49 17.10
C ALA A 182 -8.32 -6.77 15.59
N ALA A 183 -8.73 -5.78 14.81
CA ALA A 183 -8.97 -5.97 13.38
C ALA A 183 -7.67 -6.24 12.60
N SER A 184 -6.57 -5.55 12.92
CA SER A 184 -5.27 -5.82 12.30
C SER A 184 -4.74 -7.20 12.70
N MET A 185 -4.86 -7.55 13.99
CA MET A 185 -4.47 -8.89 14.47
C MET A 185 -5.26 -10.00 13.80
N ALA A 186 -6.58 -9.83 13.66
CA ALA A 186 -7.42 -10.82 12.99
C ALA A 186 -6.94 -11.10 11.56
N VAL A 187 -6.64 -10.06 10.77
CA VAL A 187 -6.14 -10.22 9.40
C VAL A 187 -4.77 -10.87 9.36
N LEU A 188 -3.84 -10.42 10.20
CA LEU A 188 -2.48 -10.98 10.22
C LEU A 188 -2.47 -12.43 10.69
N SER A 189 -3.18 -12.76 11.76
CA SER A 189 -3.33 -14.13 12.25
C SER A 189 -4.04 -15.02 11.23
N SER A 190 -5.05 -14.51 10.51
CA SER A 190 -5.73 -15.24 9.45
C SER A 190 -4.79 -15.53 8.28
N LEU A 191 -4.01 -14.54 7.84
CA LEU A 191 -3.04 -14.71 6.77
C LEU A 191 -1.98 -15.76 7.13
N VAL A 192 -1.44 -15.68 8.35
CA VAL A 192 -0.50 -16.67 8.88
C VAL A 192 -1.14 -18.06 8.92
N GLY A 193 -2.37 -18.17 9.42
CA GLY A 193 -3.13 -19.43 9.45
C GLY A 193 -3.34 -20.04 8.06
N ILE A 194 -3.66 -19.21 7.05
CA ILE A 194 -3.80 -19.66 5.65
C ILE A 194 -2.46 -20.18 5.12
N LEU A 195 -1.36 -19.43 5.33
CA LEU A 195 -0.03 -19.86 4.88
C LEU A 195 0.40 -21.19 5.51
N PHE A 196 0.18 -21.35 6.82
CA PHE A 196 0.42 -22.63 7.50
C PHE A 196 -0.49 -23.73 6.95
N GLY A 197 -1.77 -23.47 6.75
CA GLY A 197 -2.72 -24.42 6.17
C GLY A 197 -2.31 -24.89 4.79
N VAL A 198 -1.93 -23.96 3.90
CA VAL A 198 -1.41 -24.26 2.56
C VAL A 198 -0.13 -25.08 2.64
N TYR A 199 0.81 -24.72 3.51
CA TYR A 199 2.04 -25.47 3.71
C TYR A 199 1.79 -26.92 4.13
N PHE A 200 0.93 -27.14 5.14
CA PHE A 200 0.60 -28.49 5.60
C PHE A 200 -0.18 -29.30 4.56
N ALA A 201 -1.10 -28.67 3.83
CA ALA A 201 -1.82 -29.31 2.73
C ALA A 201 -0.87 -29.74 1.60
N ALA A 202 0.01 -28.85 1.16
CA ALA A 202 1.02 -29.14 0.14
C ALA A 202 1.96 -30.27 0.57
N LYS A 203 2.45 -30.25 1.82
CA LYS A 203 3.27 -31.31 2.39
C LYS A 203 2.56 -32.67 2.38
N ARG A 204 1.26 -32.70 2.73
CA ARG A 204 0.46 -33.93 2.73
C ARG A 204 0.24 -34.48 1.32
N LEU A 205 -0.02 -33.62 0.34
CA LEU A 205 -0.23 -34.02 -1.05
C LEU A 205 1.05 -34.56 -1.69
N LEU A 206 2.18 -33.89 -1.51
CA LEU A 206 3.49 -34.36 -1.99
C LEU A 206 3.93 -35.66 -1.30
N GLY A 207 3.64 -35.81 0.00
CA GLY A 207 3.91 -37.05 0.73
C GLY A 207 3.12 -38.25 0.18
N ARG A 208 1.85 -38.07 -0.19
CA ARG A 208 1.02 -39.13 -0.79
C ARG A 208 1.49 -39.57 -2.18
N GLN A 209 2.02 -38.65 -2.99
CA GLN A 209 2.55 -38.97 -4.32
C GLN A 209 3.88 -39.74 -4.27
N SER A 210 4.57 -39.71 -3.12
CA SER A 210 5.84 -40.43 -2.93
C SER A 210 5.65 -41.88 -2.45
N SER A 211 4.41 -42.30 -2.19
CA SER A 211 4.05 -43.61 -1.62
C SER A 211 3.27 -44.50 -2.61
N VAL A 212 3.20 -44.10 -3.88
CA VAL A 212 2.67 -44.87 -5.02
C VAL A 212 3.81 -45.12 -5.97
#